data_AF-A0A8T6RHG0-F1
#
_entry.id   AF-A0A8T6RHG0-F1
#
_cell.length_a   1.000
_cell.length_b   1.000
_cell.length_c   1.000
_cell.angle_alpha   90.00
_cell.angle_beta   90.00
_cell.angle_gamma   90.00
#
_symmetry.space_group_name_H-M   'P 1'
#
loop_
_entity.id
_entity.type
_entity.pdbx_description
1 polymer ?
#
loop_
_entity_poly.entity_id
_entity_poly.type
_entity_poly.pdbx_seq_one_letter_code
_entity_poly.pdbx_strand_id
1 'polypeptide(L)'
;MNDDVFDRRHRKTGVKLRDLYNKTKNVAKTARLILDVMKDIRNERTPQWSNSLYSVVMLHTSGLFNFFVEPSNYEVLGSVWDGYNSKRYHGMKDHWFMFYPDLPLINSMSLSSRSSFMSRLGGLTSGKALCIHTIEEPALRWIKNDIPEAYPAVVQYCREIGVPVPRMTLECKVGGKDNLLTSDEQLNRTYLEGTRVTREDINVTEEDFYKGFLTNIQDDAPLDVKVTEKNLLSKNFGKYAIFY
;
A
#
# COMPACT_ATOMS: atom_id res chain seq x y z
N MET A 1 -24.22 4.87 32.05
CA MET A 1 -24.12 4.51 30.62
C MET A 1 -25.28 3.55 30.36
N ASN A 2 -26.30 3.93 29.60
CA ASN A 2 -27.55 3.16 29.52
C ASN A 2 -27.34 1.77 28.91
N ASP A 3 -27.49 0.72 29.73
CA ASP A 3 -27.50 -0.72 29.36
C ASP A 3 -28.64 -1.10 28.39
N ASP A 4 -29.54 -0.15 28.13
CA ASP A 4 -30.73 -0.28 27.29
C ASP A 4 -30.40 -0.77 25.86
N VAL A 5 -29.19 -0.52 25.35
CA VAL A 5 -28.77 -0.96 24.00
C VAL A 5 -28.57 -2.47 23.91
N PHE A 6 -28.08 -3.12 24.97
CA PHE A 6 -27.85 -4.57 24.97
C PHE A 6 -29.15 -5.35 25.19
N ASP A 7 -30.10 -4.73 25.89
CA ASP A 7 -31.39 -5.31 26.24
C ASP A 7 -32.53 -4.98 25.28
N ARG A 8 -32.39 -3.95 24.44
CA ARG A 8 -33.35 -3.63 23.39
C ARG A 8 -33.25 -4.61 22.23
N ARG A 9 -34.41 -5.03 21.71
CA ARG A 9 -34.48 -5.78 20.45
C ARG A 9 -34.03 -4.87 19.32
N HIS A 10 -33.01 -5.29 18.59
CA HIS A 10 -32.52 -4.51 17.46
C HIS A 10 -33.55 -4.52 16.31
N ARG A 11 -33.83 -3.36 15.71
CA ARG A 11 -34.89 -3.20 14.69
C ARG A 11 -34.74 -4.16 13.51
N LYS A 12 -33.51 -4.41 13.07
CA LYS A 12 -33.20 -5.26 11.90
C LYS A 12 -33.29 -6.76 12.18
N THR A 13 -32.91 -7.20 13.39
CA THR A 13 -32.78 -8.63 13.71
C THR A 13 -33.89 -9.15 14.61
N GLY A 14 -34.60 -8.25 15.30
CA GLY A 14 -35.65 -8.56 16.27
C GLY A 14 -35.15 -9.24 17.55
N VAL A 15 -33.84 -9.32 17.74
CA VAL A 15 -33.17 -10.13 18.77
C VAL A 15 -32.26 -9.23 19.61
N LYS A 16 -32.13 -9.53 20.90
CA LYS A 16 -31.20 -8.83 21.79
C LYS A 16 -29.77 -9.23 21.44
N LEU A 17 -28.80 -8.33 21.62
CA LEU A 17 -27.41 -8.63 21.24
C LEU A 17 -26.87 -9.88 21.95
N ARG A 18 -27.20 -10.05 23.23
CA ARG A 18 -26.80 -11.22 24.05
C ARG A 18 -27.34 -12.56 23.56
N ASP A 19 -28.45 -12.55 22.81
CA ASP A 19 -29.13 -13.77 22.36
C ASP A 19 -28.76 -14.15 20.90
N LEU A 20 -27.92 -13.35 20.23
CA LEU A 20 -27.56 -13.55 18.81
C LEU A 20 -26.85 -14.88 18.55
N TYR A 21 -25.91 -15.26 19.41
CA TYR A 21 -25.19 -16.53 19.25
C TYR A 21 -26.14 -17.71 19.42
N ASN A 22 -27.00 -17.67 20.44
CA ASN A 22 -27.98 -18.73 20.73
C ASN A 22 -28.94 -18.95 19.55
N LYS A 23 -29.29 -17.89 18.83
CA LYS A 23 -30.18 -17.98 17.65
C LYS A 23 -29.49 -18.46 16.38
N THR A 24 -28.24 -18.04 16.14
CA THR A 24 -27.55 -18.37 14.87
C THR A 24 -26.73 -19.65 14.94
N LYS A 25 -26.20 -20.01 16.12
CA LYS A 25 -25.29 -21.15 16.36
C LYS A 25 -24.08 -21.19 15.41
N ASN A 26 -23.69 -20.05 14.85
CA ASN A 26 -22.57 -19.94 13.91
C ASN A 26 -21.79 -18.66 14.20
N VAL A 27 -20.50 -18.80 14.52
CA VAL A 27 -19.64 -17.70 14.97
C VAL A 27 -19.48 -16.63 13.89
N ALA A 28 -19.20 -17.01 12.64
CA ALA A 28 -19.03 -16.06 11.54
C ALA A 28 -20.32 -15.27 11.24
N LYS A 29 -21.47 -15.95 11.26
CA LYS A 29 -22.79 -15.31 11.07
C LYS A 29 -23.13 -14.39 12.24
N THR A 30 -22.81 -14.80 13.47
CA THR A 30 -22.95 -13.98 14.67
C THR A 30 -22.13 -12.71 14.56
N ALA A 31 -20.84 -12.83 14.20
CA ALA A 31 -19.93 -11.69 14.05
C ALA A 31 -20.44 -10.66 13.02
N ARG A 32 -20.94 -11.13 11.86
CA ARG A 32 -21.54 -10.25 10.85
C ARG A 32 -22.77 -9.50 11.37
N LEU A 33 -23.67 -10.20 12.08
CA LEU A 33 -24.86 -9.56 12.67
C LEU A 33 -24.50 -8.57 13.76
N ILE A 34 -23.51 -8.87 14.61
CA ILE A 34 -23.01 -7.94 15.62
C ILE A 34 -22.46 -6.69 14.94
N LEU A 35 -21.67 -6.82 13.87
CA LEU A 35 -21.15 -5.67 13.11
C LEU A 35 -22.28 -4.80 12.55
N ASP A 36 -23.32 -5.39 11.97
CA ASP A 36 -24.49 -4.66 11.47
C ASP A 36 -25.21 -3.90 12.59
N VAL A 37 -25.46 -4.56 13.73
CA VAL A 37 -26.10 -3.94 14.90
C VAL A 37 -25.26 -2.77 15.43
N MET A 38 -23.95 -2.94 15.52
CA MET A 38 -23.04 -1.88 15.97
C MET A 38 -22.99 -0.71 14.99
N LYS A 39 -23.06 -0.96 13.67
CA LYS A 39 -23.18 0.09 12.65
C LYS A 39 -24.48 0.87 12.80
N ASP A 40 -25.60 0.18 13.01
CA ASP A 40 -26.91 0.83 13.19
C ASP A 40 -26.93 1.68 14.46
N ILE A 41 -26.46 1.15 15.59
CA ILE A 41 -26.33 1.92 16.85
C ILE A 41 -25.45 3.16 16.66
N ARG A 42 -24.32 3.02 15.96
CA ARG A 42 -23.44 4.15 15.66
C ARG A 42 -24.16 5.18 14.78
N ASN A 43 -24.87 4.76 13.75
CA ASN A 43 -25.58 5.66 12.84
C ASN A 43 -26.74 6.37 13.55
N GLU A 44 -27.41 5.72 14.52
CA GLU A 44 -28.44 6.34 15.36
C GLU A 44 -27.84 7.38 16.32
N ARG A 45 -26.72 7.06 16.97
CA ARG A 45 -26.08 7.93 17.98
C ARG A 45 -25.22 9.04 17.39
N THR A 46 -24.63 8.78 16.23
CA THR A 46 -23.63 9.65 15.61
C THR A 46 -23.82 9.62 14.08
N PRO A 47 -24.92 10.22 13.57
CA PRO A 47 -25.31 10.13 12.16
C PRO A 47 -24.25 10.64 11.18
N GLN A 48 -23.40 11.58 11.61
CA GLN A 48 -22.28 12.08 10.80
C GLN A 48 -21.26 10.99 10.40
N TRP A 49 -21.20 9.86 11.13
CA TRP A 49 -20.36 8.71 10.80
C TRP A 49 -21.09 7.62 10.01
N SER A 50 -22.35 7.85 9.59
CA SER A 50 -23.08 6.90 8.73
C SER A 50 -22.29 6.54 7.46
N ASN A 51 -21.56 7.50 6.92
CA ASN A 51 -20.72 7.35 5.74
C ASN A 51 -19.26 6.98 6.04
N SER A 52 -18.93 6.57 7.27
CA SER A 52 -17.53 6.30 7.62
C SER A 52 -16.91 5.19 6.74
N LEU A 53 -17.72 4.22 6.29
CA LEU A 53 -17.24 3.17 5.38
C LEU A 53 -16.82 3.78 4.05
N TYR A 54 -17.59 4.73 3.52
CA TYR A 54 -17.24 5.46 2.31
C TYR A 54 -15.93 6.23 2.51
N SER A 55 -15.76 6.93 3.63
CA SER A 55 -14.51 7.64 3.94
C SER A 55 -13.31 6.70 4.05
N VAL A 56 -13.48 5.54 4.70
CA VAL A 56 -12.41 4.52 4.81
C VAL A 56 -12.07 3.95 3.42
N VAL A 57 -13.07 3.64 2.60
CA VAL A 57 -12.86 3.16 1.23
C VAL A 57 -12.14 4.22 0.40
N MET A 58 -12.60 5.47 0.43
CA MET A 58 -11.94 6.58 -0.28
C MET A 58 -10.48 6.73 0.13
N LEU A 59 -10.19 6.68 1.42
CA LEU A 59 -8.83 6.78 1.94
C LEU A 59 -7.96 5.59 1.49
N HIS A 60 -8.48 4.38 1.59
CA HIS A 60 -7.77 3.18 1.20
C HIS A 60 -7.51 3.15 -0.32
N THR A 61 -8.52 3.47 -1.11
CA THR A 61 -8.45 3.54 -2.57
C THR A 61 -7.50 4.65 -3.03
N SER A 62 -7.54 5.83 -2.40
CA SER A 62 -6.59 6.91 -2.69
C SER A 62 -5.14 6.49 -2.40
N GLY A 63 -4.89 5.83 -1.26
CA GLY A 63 -3.57 5.28 -0.96
C GLY A 63 -3.14 4.22 -1.98
N LEU A 64 -4.01 3.29 -2.35
CA LEU A 64 -3.74 2.27 -3.37
C LEU A 64 -3.39 2.89 -4.73
N PHE A 65 -4.10 3.93 -5.17
CA PHE A 65 -3.78 4.65 -6.41
C PHE A 65 -2.39 5.30 -6.37
N ASN A 66 -2.00 5.88 -5.24
CA ASN A 66 -0.65 6.41 -5.05
C ASN A 66 0.41 5.30 -5.06
N PHE A 67 0.08 4.09 -4.59
CA PHE A 67 1.01 2.96 -4.62
C PHE A 67 1.16 2.34 -6.01
N PHE A 68 0.17 2.48 -6.90
CA PHE A 68 0.26 1.99 -8.28
C PHE A 68 1.29 2.73 -9.13
N VAL A 69 1.63 3.96 -8.77
CA VAL A 69 2.63 4.76 -9.50
C VAL A 69 4.04 4.59 -8.93
N GLU A 70 4.20 3.86 -7.83
CA GLU A 70 5.53 3.60 -7.26
C GLU A 70 6.28 2.55 -8.10
N PRO A 71 7.57 2.77 -8.38
CA PRO A 71 8.32 1.99 -9.37
C PRO A 71 8.72 0.59 -8.88
N SER A 72 8.65 0.32 -7.57
CA SER A 72 9.06 -0.96 -7.00
C SER A 72 8.25 -1.35 -5.76
N ASN A 73 8.32 -2.64 -5.43
CA ASN A 73 7.76 -3.17 -4.19
C ASN A 73 8.33 -2.48 -2.95
N TYR A 74 9.62 -2.14 -2.93
CA TYR A 74 10.24 -1.45 -1.79
C TYR A 74 9.72 -0.02 -1.63
N GLU A 75 9.54 0.73 -2.73
CA GLU A 75 8.92 2.05 -2.68
C GLU A 75 7.47 1.96 -2.17
N VAL A 76 6.69 0.99 -2.66
CA VAL A 76 5.33 0.74 -2.16
C VAL A 76 5.31 0.42 -0.67
N LEU A 77 6.17 -0.48 -0.20
CA LEU A 77 6.25 -0.82 1.22
C LEU A 77 6.64 0.38 2.08
N GLY A 78 7.54 1.23 1.58
CA GLY A 78 7.90 2.49 2.20
C GLY A 78 6.69 3.43 2.33
N SER A 79 6.00 3.67 1.22
CA SER A 79 4.80 4.52 1.17
C SER A 79 3.63 3.98 2.01
N VAL A 80 3.48 2.66 2.12
CA VAL A 80 2.51 2.05 3.04
C VAL A 80 2.88 2.36 4.49
N TRP A 81 4.15 2.23 4.86
CA TRP A 81 4.60 2.58 6.21
C TRP A 81 4.39 4.07 6.49
N ASP A 82 4.84 4.94 5.58
CA ASP A 82 4.74 6.40 5.70
C ASP A 82 3.27 6.83 5.79
N GLY A 83 2.39 6.23 4.98
CA GLY A 83 0.95 6.49 4.98
C GLY A 83 0.26 6.06 6.27
N TYR A 84 0.59 4.87 6.77
CA TYR A 84 0.04 4.35 8.03
C TYR A 84 0.54 5.14 9.24
N ASN A 85 1.81 5.56 9.21
CA ASN A 85 2.47 6.31 10.27
C ASN A 85 2.40 7.84 10.10
N SER A 86 1.69 8.34 9.10
CA SER A 86 1.54 9.76 8.73
C SER A 86 1.31 10.69 9.92
N LYS A 87 0.37 10.34 10.80
CA LYS A 87 0.09 11.13 12.01
C LYS A 87 1.20 11.06 13.05
N ARG A 88 1.74 9.86 13.28
CA ARG A 88 2.70 9.59 14.36
C ARG A 88 4.10 10.12 14.06
N TYR A 89 4.58 9.94 12.84
CA TYR A 89 5.95 10.26 12.45
C TYR A 89 6.06 11.56 11.66
N HIS A 90 5.04 11.91 10.86
CA HIS A 90 5.07 13.12 10.04
C HIS A 90 4.16 14.24 10.60
N GLY A 91 3.43 13.99 11.70
CA GLY A 91 2.60 15.00 12.35
C GLY A 91 1.43 15.50 11.47
N MET A 92 1.02 14.71 10.48
CA MET A 92 -0.12 15.04 9.62
C MET A 92 -1.42 15.05 10.43
N LYS A 93 -2.36 15.94 10.05
CA LYS A 93 -3.68 16.03 10.71
C LYS A 93 -4.57 14.85 10.36
N ASP A 94 -4.47 14.41 9.11
CA ASP A 94 -5.28 13.34 8.53
C ASP A 94 -4.46 12.07 8.27
N HIS A 95 -5.16 10.96 8.05
CA HIS A 95 -4.52 9.73 7.62
C HIS A 95 -4.25 9.83 6.13
N TRP A 96 -3.09 9.39 5.68
CA TRP A 96 -2.80 9.19 4.27
C TRP A 96 -3.18 7.77 3.81
N PHE A 97 -3.06 6.78 4.70
CA PHE A 97 -3.51 5.42 4.46
C PHE A 97 -3.96 4.78 5.77
N MET A 98 -4.98 3.91 5.71
CA MET A 98 -5.41 3.14 6.88
C MET A 98 -5.92 1.75 6.51
N PHE A 99 -5.78 0.82 7.45
CA PHE A 99 -6.53 -0.42 7.49
C PHE A 99 -7.66 -0.27 8.53
N TYR A 100 -8.84 -0.82 8.25
CA TYR A 100 -9.89 -0.86 9.25
C TYR A 100 -10.69 -2.17 9.19
N PRO A 101 -10.66 -3.00 10.26
CA PRO A 101 -9.82 -2.86 11.45
C PRO A 101 -8.33 -3.02 11.13
N ASP A 102 -7.46 -2.50 12.01
CA ASP A 102 -6.02 -2.71 11.91
C ASP A 102 -5.70 -4.21 12.06
N LEU A 103 -5.00 -4.76 11.07
CA LEU A 103 -4.51 -6.13 11.15
C LEU A 103 -3.43 -6.19 12.25
N PRO A 104 -3.54 -7.07 13.27
CA PRO A 104 -2.61 -7.08 14.40
C PRO A 104 -1.14 -7.19 14.00
N LEU A 105 -0.85 -7.95 12.94
CA LEU A 105 0.49 -8.10 12.37
C LEU A 105 1.00 -6.77 11.79
N ILE A 106 0.20 -6.11 10.96
CA ILE A 106 0.56 -4.81 10.34
C ILE A 106 0.76 -3.76 11.42
N ASN A 107 -0.16 -3.67 12.39
CA ASN A 107 -0.04 -2.73 13.50
C ASN A 107 1.28 -2.96 14.26
N SER A 108 1.60 -4.21 14.63
CA SER A 108 2.85 -4.52 15.34
C SER A 108 4.09 -4.17 14.52
N MET A 109 4.10 -4.43 13.21
CA MET A 109 5.22 -4.07 12.34
C MET A 109 5.33 -2.56 12.15
N SER A 110 4.22 -1.84 12.09
CA SER A 110 4.21 -0.38 11.90
C SER A 110 4.88 0.37 13.07
N LEU A 111 4.94 -0.24 14.25
CA LEU A 111 5.64 0.31 15.42
C LEU A 111 7.16 0.23 15.29
N SER A 112 7.69 -0.58 14.36
CA SER A 112 9.12 -0.64 14.05
C SER A 112 9.56 0.49 13.11
N SER A 113 10.87 0.65 12.89
CA SER A 113 11.38 1.62 11.93
C SER A 113 10.91 1.29 10.50
N ARG A 114 10.80 2.32 9.64
CA ARG A 114 10.44 2.18 8.22
C ARG A 114 11.23 1.08 7.51
N SER A 115 12.55 1.09 7.67
CA SER A 115 13.46 0.07 7.12
C SER A 115 13.14 -1.34 7.63
N SER A 116 12.90 -1.50 8.94
CA SER A 116 12.58 -2.81 9.53
C SER A 116 11.23 -3.33 9.05
N PHE A 117 10.23 -2.46 8.93
CA PHE A 117 8.92 -2.80 8.37
C PHE A 117 9.05 -3.30 6.94
N MET A 118 9.75 -2.54 6.08
CA MET A 118 9.94 -2.88 4.67
C MET A 118 10.73 -4.18 4.48
N SER A 119 11.85 -4.37 5.19
CA SER A 119 12.66 -5.60 5.07
C SER A 119 11.87 -6.84 5.53
N ARG A 120 11.10 -6.74 6.62
CA ARG A 120 10.24 -7.84 7.08
C ARG A 120 9.14 -8.17 6.07
N LEU A 121 8.40 -7.17 5.60
CA LEU A 121 7.35 -7.40 4.62
C LEU A 121 7.90 -7.87 3.28
N GLY A 122 9.00 -7.27 2.79
CA GLY A 122 9.71 -7.73 1.59
C GLY A 122 10.15 -9.19 1.69
N GLY A 123 10.61 -9.62 2.87
CA GLY A 123 10.89 -11.04 3.14
C GLY A 123 9.66 -11.94 3.06
N LEU A 124 8.51 -11.48 3.55
CA LEU A 124 7.26 -12.24 3.50
C LEU A 124 6.62 -12.26 2.10
N THR A 125 6.78 -11.21 1.30
CA THR A 125 6.07 -11.05 0.02
C THR A 125 6.89 -11.46 -1.19
N SER A 126 8.18 -11.12 -1.23
CA SER A 126 9.06 -11.33 -2.38
C SER A 126 10.34 -12.08 -2.03
N GLY A 127 10.45 -12.62 -0.81
CA GLY A 127 11.69 -13.24 -0.35
C GLY A 127 12.86 -12.26 -0.38
N LYS A 128 12.60 -10.97 -0.12
CA LYS A 128 13.52 -9.82 -0.19
C LYS A 128 13.97 -9.40 -1.60
N ALA A 129 13.52 -10.09 -2.66
CA ALA A 129 13.81 -9.68 -4.02
C ALA A 129 13.22 -8.31 -4.35
N LEU A 130 13.97 -7.51 -5.11
CA LEU A 130 13.47 -6.33 -5.80
C LEU A 130 12.52 -6.78 -6.91
N CYS A 131 11.33 -6.20 -6.86
CA CYS A 131 10.28 -6.34 -7.84
C CYS A 131 10.06 -4.96 -8.47
N ILE A 132 10.34 -4.86 -9.77
CA ILE A 132 10.04 -3.68 -10.58
C ILE A 132 8.57 -3.79 -10.95
N HIS A 133 7.78 -2.83 -10.47
CA HIS A 133 6.32 -2.92 -10.52
C HIS A 133 5.78 -2.84 -11.95
N THR A 134 4.62 -3.48 -12.13
CA THR A 134 3.87 -3.41 -13.38
C THR A 134 2.90 -2.26 -13.35
N ILE A 135 2.67 -1.69 -14.53
CA ILE A 135 1.39 -1.05 -14.81
C ILE A 135 0.62 -2.08 -15.63
N GLU A 136 -0.48 -2.60 -15.07
CA GLU A 136 -1.29 -3.60 -15.78
C GLU A 136 -1.68 -3.07 -17.17
N GLU A 137 -1.63 -3.93 -18.20
CA GLU A 137 -1.88 -3.53 -19.58
C GLU A 137 -3.22 -2.79 -19.78
N PRO A 138 -4.34 -3.17 -19.12
CA PRO A 138 -5.57 -2.38 -19.18
C PRO A 138 -5.42 -0.97 -18.58
N ALA A 139 -4.70 -0.83 -17.46
CA ALA A 139 -4.45 0.45 -16.83
C ALA A 139 -3.52 1.31 -17.69
N LEU A 140 -2.48 0.73 -18.28
CA LEU A 140 -1.58 1.43 -19.20
C LEU A 140 -2.34 1.92 -20.44
N ARG A 141 -3.22 1.09 -21.01
CA ARG A 141 -4.09 1.47 -22.13
C ARG A 141 -5.06 2.58 -21.74
N TRP A 142 -5.68 2.47 -20.56
CA TRP A 142 -6.56 3.50 -20.02
C TRP A 142 -5.84 4.85 -19.88
N ILE A 143 -4.66 4.87 -19.24
CA ILE A 143 -3.86 6.10 -19.11
C ILE A 143 -3.48 6.65 -20.50
N LYS A 144 -2.99 5.82 -21.42
CA LYS A 144 -2.61 6.27 -22.77
C LYS A 144 -3.77 6.86 -23.58
N ASN A 145 -4.96 6.29 -23.46
CA ASN A 145 -6.10 6.64 -24.30
C ASN A 145 -6.96 7.75 -23.69
N ASP A 146 -7.20 7.69 -22.38
CA ASP A 146 -8.20 8.53 -21.71
C ASP A 146 -7.56 9.68 -20.92
N ILE A 147 -6.29 9.56 -20.50
CA ILE A 147 -5.55 10.59 -19.74
C ILE A 147 -4.09 10.71 -20.26
N PRO A 148 -3.88 11.00 -21.55
CA PRO A 148 -2.55 10.98 -22.18
C PRO A 148 -1.56 11.96 -21.52
N GLU A 149 -2.03 13.04 -20.90
CA GLU A 149 -1.22 13.99 -20.13
C GLU A 149 -0.62 13.39 -18.85
N ALA A 150 -1.25 12.38 -18.27
CA ALA A 150 -0.73 11.67 -17.11
C ALA A 150 0.31 10.61 -17.49
N TYR A 151 0.31 10.17 -18.76
CA TYR A 151 1.23 9.13 -19.21
C TYR A 151 2.71 9.53 -18.99
N PRO A 152 3.19 10.72 -19.40
CA PRO A 152 4.53 11.17 -19.06
C PRO A 152 4.78 11.16 -17.55
N ALA A 153 3.89 11.71 -16.72
CA ALA A 153 4.13 11.75 -15.27
C ALA A 153 4.33 10.36 -14.65
N VAL A 154 3.57 9.35 -15.11
CA VAL A 154 3.65 7.97 -14.62
C VAL A 154 4.89 7.22 -15.16
N VAL A 155 5.31 7.53 -16.38
CA VAL A 155 6.33 6.78 -17.15
C VAL A 155 7.71 7.43 -17.07
N GLN A 156 7.75 8.75 -17.05
CA GLN A 156 8.95 9.57 -17.12
C GLN A 156 9.84 9.36 -15.89
N TYR A 157 9.26 9.21 -14.71
CA TYR A 157 10.05 8.94 -13.50
C TYR A 157 10.87 7.64 -13.62
N CYS A 158 10.22 6.54 -14.05
CA CYS A 158 10.92 5.27 -14.27
C CYS A 158 11.95 5.34 -15.40
N ARG A 159 11.66 6.14 -16.44
CA ARG A 159 12.52 6.28 -17.62
C ARG A 159 13.75 7.16 -17.37
N GLU A 160 13.60 8.28 -16.68
CA GLU A 160 14.66 9.29 -16.53
C GLU A 160 15.50 9.06 -15.28
N ILE A 161 14.88 8.65 -14.18
CA ILE A 161 15.55 8.50 -12.89
C ILE A 161 15.91 7.03 -12.63
N GLY A 162 15.05 6.10 -13.04
CA GLY A 162 15.22 4.67 -12.78
C GLY A 162 14.80 4.25 -11.38
N VAL A 163 14.68 2.94 -11.21
CA VAL A 163 14.16 2.31 -10.00
C VAL A 163 15.29 2.19 -8.95
N PRO A 164 15.12 2.73 -7.73
CA PRO A 164 16.15 2.58 -6.70
C PRO A 164 16.33 1.11 -6.31
N VAL A 165 17.57 0.69 -6.08
CA VAL A 165 17.83 -0.64 -5.48
C VAL A 165 17.30 -0.66 -4.04
N PRO A 166 16.90 -1.84 -3.51
CA PRO A 166 16.24 -1.95 -2.21
C PRO A 166 16.91 -1.18 -1.07
N ARG A 167 18.23 -1.25 -0.99
CA ARG A 167 19.02 -0.57 0.04
C ARG A 167 18.86 0.95 0.01
N MET A 168 18.78 1.56 -1.17
CA MET A 168 18.53 3.00 -1.31
C MET A 168 17.18 3.37 -0.69
N THR A 169 16.13 2.58 -0.91
CA THR A 169 14.80 2.84 -0.34
C THR A 169 14.75 2.56 1.16
N LEU A 170 15.43 1.50 1.63
CA LEU A 170 15.49 1.12 3.04
C LEU A 170 16.19 2.18 3.90
N GLU A 171 17.22 2.81 3.35
CA GLU A 171 17.99 3.88 4.00
C GLU A 171 17.51 5.28 3.59
N CYS A 172 16.45 5.38 2.76
CA CYS A 172 15.86 6.64 2.35
C CYS A 172 15.30 7.40 3.56
N LYS A 173 15.63 8.70 3.64
CA LYS A 173 15.09 9.61 4.64
C LYS A 173 13.90 10.34 4.05
N VAL A 174 12.80 10.33 4.79
CA VAL A 174 11.61 11.13 4.46
C VAL A 174 11.59 12.36 5.36
N GLY A 175 11.23 13.51 4.80
CA GLY A 175 11.04 14.75 5.54
C GLY A 175 10.14 14.57 6.78
N GLY A 176 10.49 15.28 7.86
CA GLY A 176 9.65 15.43 9.03
C GLY A 176 8.51 16.43 8.79
N LYS A 177 7.77 16.77 9.84
CA LYS A 177 6.58 17.63 9.75
C LYS A 177 6.81 18.96 9.00
N ASP A 178 7.96 19.60 9.23
CA ASP A 178 8.26 20.95 8.71
C ASP A 178 8.86 20.93 7.30
N ASN A 179 9.24 19.76 6.79
CA ASN A 179 9.87 19.60 5.48
C ASN A 179 9.40 18.31 4.77
N LEU A 180 8.17 17.86 5.06
CA LEU A 180 7.60 16.64 4.51
C LEU A 180 7.48 16.72 2.99
N LEU A 181 7.15 17.92 2.50
CA LEU A 181 7.00 18.21 1.08
C LEU A 181 8.14 19.10 0.58
N THR A 182 8.51 18.91 -0.69
CA THR A 182 9.38 19.82 -1.43
C THR A 182 8.62 21.08 -1.85
N SER A 183 9.31 22.03 -2.49
CA SER A 183 8.66 23.23 -3.08
C SER A 183 7.59 22.87 -4.11
N ASP A 184 7.70 21.69 -4.72
CA ASP A 184 6.84 21.21 -5.80
C ASP A 184 5.76 20.25 -5.27
N GLU A 185 5.49 20.30 -3.96
CA GLU A 185 4.47 19.50 -3.26
C GLU A 185 4.69 17.98 -3.34
N GLN A 186 5.91 17.53 -3.66
CA GLN A 186 6.28 16.11 -3.63
C GLN A 186 6.81 15.69 -2.27
N LEU A 187 6.68 14.42 -1.91
CA LEU A 187 7.32 13.90 -0.70
C LEU A 187 8.84 14.12 -0.76
N ASN A 188 9.37 14.77 0.26
CA ASN A 188 10.79 15.03 0.39
C ASN A 188 11.52 13.74 0.77
N ARG A 189 11.86 12.94 -0.24
CA ARG A 189 12.64 11.69 -0.12
C ARG A 189 14.09 11.97 -0.47
N THR A 190 14.99 11.72 0.48
CA THR A 190 16.44 11.77 0.25
C THR A 190 16.98 10.35 0.21
N TYR A 191 17.33 9.89 -0.99
CA TYR A 191 17.97 8.59 -1.22
C TYR A 191 19.49 8.70 -1.04
N LEU A 192 20.12 7.57 -0.71
CA LEU A 192 21.58 7.44 -0.86
C LEU A 192 21.97 7.50 -2.33
N GLU A 193 23.20 7.91 -2.60
CA GLU A 193 23.79 7.81 -3.93
C GLU A 193 24.06 6.34 -4.29
N GLY A 194 23.70 5.93 -5.50
CA GLY A 194 23.82 4.54 -5.94
C GLY A 194 23.16 4.28 -7.29
N THR A 195 23.30 3.04 -7.77
CA THR A 195 22.71 2.55 -9.02
C THR A 195 21.19 2.57 -8.93
N ARG A 196 20.56 3.11 -9.97
CA ARG A 196 19.14 2.97 -10.23
C ARG A 196 18.95 2.11 -11.46
N VAL A 197 18.00 1.19 -11.41
CA VAL A 197 17.72 0.27 -12.51
C VAL A 197 16.90 0.98 -13.57
N THR A 198 17.47 1.12 -14.75
CA THR A 198 16.80 1.65 -15.94
C THR A 198 16.40 0.51 -16.90
N ARG A 199 15.56 0.82 -17.89
CA ARG A 199 15.22 -0.16 -18.94
C ARG A 199 16.44 -0.51 -19.80
N GLU A 200 17.34 0.45 -19.98
CA GLU A 200 18.57 0.31 -20.76
C GLU A 200 19.54 -0.67 -20.09
N ASP A 201 19.63 -0.62 -18.74
CA ASP A 201 20.50 -1.52 -17.97
C ASP A 201 20.13 -3.00 -18.17
N ILE A 202 18.83 -3.29 -18.17
CA ILE A 202 18.32 -4.66 -18.34
C ILE A 202 18.01 -5.02 -19.80
N ASN A 203 18.29 -4.12 -20.75
CA ASN A 203 18.15 -4.32 -22.19
C ASN A 203 16.75 -4.80 -22.63
N VAL A 204 15.69 -4.16 -22.12
CA VAL A 204 14.29 -4.49 -22.47
C VAL A 204 13.59 -3.37 -23.23
N THR A 205 12.53 -3.73 -23.96
CA THR A 205 11.64 -2.75 -24.58
C THR A 205 10.88 -1.95 -23.52
N GLU A 206 10.43 -0.74 -23.86
CA GLU A 206 9.58 0.06 -22.95
C GLU A 206 8.31 -0.71 -22.54
N GLU A 207 7.69 -1.41 -23.50
CA GLU A 207 6.49 -2.19 -23.25
C GLU A 207 6.73 -3.33 -22.25
N ASP A 208 7.85 -4.04 -22.40
CA ASP A 208 8.21 -5.10 -21.47
C ASP A 208 8.64 -4.55 -20.11
N PHE A 209 9.26 -3.35 -20.08
CA PHE A 209 9.59 -2.66 -18.82
C PHE A 209 8.37 -2.51 -17.91
N TYR A 210 7.24 -2.05 -18.47
CA TYR A 210 5.99 -1.85 -17.72
C TYR A 210 5.21 -3.11 -17.40
N LYS A 211 5.54 -4.23 -18.04
CA LYS A 211 5.06 -5.55 -17.61
C LYS A 211 5.77 -6.06 -16.35
N GLY A 212 6.83 -5.35 -15.93
CA GLY A 212 7.58 -5.53 -14.70
C GLY A 212 8.30 -6.86 -14.55
N PHE A 213 9.17 -6.90 -13.54
CA PHE A 213 10.15 -7.97 -13.36
C PHE A 213 10.37 -8.32 -11.90
N LEU A 214 10.54 -9.61 -11.64
CA LEU A 214 11.18 -10.08 -10.42
C LEU A 214 12.67 -10.21 -10.68
N THR A 215 13.50 -9.70 -9.77
CA THR A 215 14.95 -9.77 -9.90
C THR A 215 15.58 -10.61 -8.78
N ASN A 216 16.85 -10.96 -8.91
CA ASN A 216 17.64 -11.59 -7.85
C ASN A 216 18.35 -10.56 -6.94
N ILE A 217 18.06 -9.26 -7.10
CA ILE A 217 18.63 -8.19 -6.29
C ILE A 217 17.90 -8.16 -4.94
N GLN A 218 18.65 -8.26 -3.85
CA GLN A 218 18.12 -8.38 -2.49
C GLN A 218 18.24 -7.08 -1.68
N ASP A 219 17.70 -7.05 -0.46
CA ASP A 219 17.77 -5.89 0.44
C ASP A 219 19.19 -5.51 0.92
N ASP A 220 20.13 -6.45 0.84
CA ASP A 220 21.53 -6.27 1.21
C ASP A 220 22.46 -5.99 0.02
N ALA A 221 21.91 -5.82 -1.19
CA ALA A 221 22.69 -5.52 -2.38
C ALA A 221 23.55 -4.25 -2.21
N PRO A 222 24.80 -4.24 -2.72
CA PRO A 222 25.63 -3.04 -2.76
C PRO A 222 24.95 -1.90 -3.52
N LEU A 223 25.22 -0.66 -3.12
CA LEU A 223 24.66 0.53 -3.78
C LEU A 223 25.15 0.69 -5.22
N ASP A 224 26.33 0.17 -5.56
CA ASP A 224 26.96 0.23 -6.87
C ASP A 224 26.76 -1.06 -7.69
N VAL A 225 25.80 -1.91 -7.31
CA VAL A 225 25.50 -3.15 -8.02
C VAL A 225 25.19 -2.86 -9.50
N LYS A 226 25.87 -3.55 -10.42
CA LYS A 226 25.56 -3.49 -11.84
C LYS A 226 24.37 -4.39 -12.15
N VAL A 227 23.27 -3.79 -12.55
CA VAL A 227 22.04 -4.51 -12.90
C VAL A 227 22.00 -4.77 -14.40
N THR A 228 21.71 -6.01 -14.78
CA THR A 228 21.63 -6.45 -16.18
C THR A 228 20.49 -7.47 -16.35
N GLU A 229 20.24 -7.92 -17.57
CA GLU A 229 19.29 -9.01 -17.87
C GLU A 229 19.52 -10.28 -17.04
N LYS A 230 20.76 -10.56 -16.61
CA LYS A 230 21.12 -11.72 -15.77
C LYS A 230 20.53 -11.66 -14.36
N ASN A 231 20.09 -10.48 -13.95
CA ASN A 231 19.45 -10.30 -12.65
C ASN A 231 17.95 -10.61 -12.71
N LEU A 232 17.36 -10.81 -13.88
CA LEU A 232 15.93 -11.07 -14.03
C LEU A 232 15.63 -12.55 -13.72
N LEU A 233 14.73 -12.79 -12.77
CA LEU A 233 14.22 -14.12 -12.41
C LEU A 233 12.93 -14.44 -13.16
N SER A 234 12.08 -13.43 -13.36
CA SER A 234 10.87 -13.57 -14.17
C SER A 234 10.46 -12.24 -14.79
N LYS A 235 9.71 -12.35 -15.89
CA LYS A 235 8.90 -11.26 -16.45
C LYS A 235 7.43 -11.44 -16.07
N ASN A 236 6.67 -10.35 -15.99
CA ASN A 236 5.29 -10.33 -15.51
C ASN A 236 5.14 -10.78 -14.04
N PHE A 237 3.90 -10.71 -13.53
CA PHE A 237 3.54 -11.09 -12.17
C PHE A 237 2.34 -12.02 -12.08
N GLY A 238 2.23 -12.71 -10.95
CA GLY A 238 1.11 -13.56 -10.60
C GLY A 238 0.88 -14.68 -11.62
N LYS A 239 -0.36 -14.83 -12.08
CA LYS A 239 -0.74 -15.88 -13.05
C LYS A 239 -0.10 -15.73 -14.44
N TYR A 240 0.51 -14.58 -14.74
CA TYR A 240 1.16 -14.31 -16.03
C TYR A 240 2.69 -14.36 -15.95
N ALA A 241 3.25 -14.66 -14.78
CA ALA A 241 4.69 -14.73 -14.57
C ALA A 241 5.34 -15.79 -15.46
N ILE A 242 6.41 -15.41 -16.15
CA ILE A 242 7.24 -16.30 -16.96
C ILE A 242 8.65 -16.25 -16.38
N PHE A 243 9.10 -17.38 -15.85
CA PHE A 243 10.43 -17.54 -15.26
C PHE A 243 11.47 -17.85 -16.35
N TYR A 244 12.68 -17.35 -16.15
CA TYR A 244 13.83 -17.62 -17.02
C TYR A 244 14.55 -18.91 -16.64
#